data_AF-A0A524LBU6-F1
#
_entry.id   AF-A0A524LBU6-F1
#
_cell.length_a   1.000
_cell.length_b   1.000
_cell.length_c   1.000
_cell.angle_alpha   90.00
_cell.angle_beta   90.00
_cell.angle_gamma   90.00
#
_symmetry.space_group_name_H-M   'P 1'
#
loop_
_entity.id
_entity.type
_entity.pdbx_description
1 polymer ?
#
loop_
_entity_poly.entity_id
_entity_poly.type
_entity_poly.pdbx_seq_one_letter_code
_entity_poly.pdbx_strand_id
1 'polypeptide(L)'
;IANVLFGDVNPSGKLPLTFPKELSDSPAHSTGNPKNFPGDEEKRVFYDEGIFVGYRWFDEKNIEPLFPFGFGKSYTSFEFGDVRLSKSNLQGFNDKLSVEVGITNTGNTAGAEVIQVYAHDVRASVERPPRELVGFEKIFLQPGETKSASILVKADDLAFYDVGKHDWIIEPRDFKFLIGNSSRSIFLDTEFSFG
;
A
#
# COMPACT_ATOMS: atom_id res chain seq x y z
N ILE A 1 -25.98 1.66 -7.60
CA ILE A 1 -25.38 2.61 -8.57
C ILE A 1 -26.07 3.97 -8.50
N ALA A 2 -27.40 4.06 -8.68
CA ALA A 2 -28.14 5.33 -8.59
C ALA A 2 -27.81 6.17 -7.34
N ASN A 3 -27.81 5.56 -6.14
CA ASN A 3 -27.46 6.25 -4.89
C ASN A 3 -26.07 6.93 -4.93
N VAL A 4 -25.10 6.35 -5.63
CA VAL A 4 -23.79 6.97 -5.80
C VAL A 4 -23.89 8.10 -6.82
N LEU A 5 -24.47 7.84 -8.00
CA LEU A 5 -24.61 8.85 -9.05
C LEU A 5 -25.36 10.11 -8.61
N PHE A 6 -26.36 9.98 -7.74
CA PHE A 6 -27.15 11.10 -7.22
C PHE A 6 -26.63 11.66 -5.89
N GLY A 7 -25.54 11.11 -5.34
CA GLY A 7 -24.91 11.64 -4.13
C GLY A 7 -25.57 11.24 -2.80
N ASP A 8 -26.61 10.39 -2.82
CA ASP A 8 -27.20 9.80 -1.62
C ASP A 8 -26.15 8.99 -0.82
N VAL A 9 -25.16 8.43 -1.52
CA VAL A 9 -23.99 7.76 -0.95
C VAL A 9 -22.71 8.31 -1.57
N ASN A 10 -21.82 8.83 -0.75
CA ASN A 10 -20.49 9.25 -1.18
C ASN A 10 -19.59 8.02 -1.47
N PRO A 11 -19.01 7.89 -2.68
CA PRO A 11 -18.15 6.77 -3.02
C PRO A 11 -16.88 6.78 -2.16
N SER A 12 -16.50 5.59 -1.69
CA SER A 12 -15.38 5.39 -0.77
C SER A 12 -14.68 4.05 -0.98
N GLY A 13 -14.83 3.46 -2.18
CA GLY A 13 -14.09 2.27 -2.59
C GLY A 13 -12.69 2.68 -3.07
N LYS A 14 -11.70 1.83 -2.78
CA LYS A 14 -10.32 1.96 -3.29
C LYS A 14 -9.98 0.73 -4.12
N LEU A 15 -9.18 0.89 -5.17
CA LEU A 15 -8.83 -0.19 -6.08
C LEU A 15 -7.95 -1.25 -5.40
N PRO A 16 -8.31 -2.55 -5.44
CA PRO A 16 -7.47 -3.62 -4.92
C PRO A 16 -6.41 -4.08 -5.93
N LEU A 17 -6.36 -3.49 -7.13
CA LEU A 17 -5.43 -3.84 -8.20
C LEU A 17 -5.03 -2.60 -9.00
N THR A 18 -3.91 -2.68 -9.70
CA THR A 18 -3.41 -1.62 -10.58
C THR A 18 -4.00 -1.76 -11.98
N PHE A 19 -4.50 -0.67 -12.55
CA PHE A 19 -4.94 -0.63 -13.94
C PHE A 19 -3.77 -0.12 -14.79
N PRO A 20 -3.19 -0.94 -15.69
CA PRO A 20 -2.16 -0.50 -16.63
C PRO A 20 -2.72 0.51 -17.65
N LYS A 21 -1.86 1.32 -18.28
CA LYS A 21 -2.26 2.12 -19.45
C LYS A 21 -2.26 1.25 -20.70
N GLU A 22 -1.34 0.31 -20.77
CA GLU A 22 -1.24 -0.68 -21.84
C GLU A 22 -0.81 -2.04 -21.30
N LEU A 23 -1.13 -3.12 -22.02
CA LEU A 23 -0.88 -4.47 -21.52
C LEU A 23 0.61 -4.72 -21.19
N SER A 24 1.53 -4.13 -21.96
CA SER A 24 2.99 -4.16 -21.75
C SER A 24 3.46 -3.55 -20.44
N ASP A 25 2.68 -2.68 -19.80
CA ASP A 25 3.00 -2.17 -18.46
C ASP A 25 2.89 -3.29 -17.40
N SER A 26 2.08 -4.32 -17.66
CA SER A 26 1.86 -5.41 -16.71
C SER A 26 3.06 -6.35 -16.66
N PRO A 27 3.50 -6.80 -15.47
CA PRO A 27 4.71 -7.60 -15.31
C PRO A 27 4.74 -8.84 -16.21
N ALA A 28 3.63 -9.60 -16.23
CA ALA A 28 3.46 -10.83 -17.00
C ALA A 28 3.60 -10.65 -18.53
N HIS A 29 3.44 -9.42 -19.04
CA HIS A 29 3.50 -9.09 -20.46
C HIS A 29 4.67 -8.18 -20.84
N SER A 30 5.41 -7.66 -19.85
CA SER A 30 6.42 -6.62 -20.03
C SER A 30 7.59 -7.00 -20.93
N THR A 31 7.93 -8.29 -20.97
CA THR A 31 9.02 -8.81 -21.81
C THR A 31 8.56 -9.18 -23.22
N GLY A 32 7.24 -9.25 -23.46
CA GLY A 32 6.66 -9.84 -24.67
C GLY A 32 6.97 -11.34 -24.85
N ASN A 33 7.57 -11.99 -23.86
CA ASN A 33 7.96 -13.39 -23.94
C ASN A 33 6.77 -14.30 -23.57
N PRO A 34 6.29 -15.16 -24.48
CA PRO A 34 5.15 -16.03 -24.21
C PRO A 34 5.33 -16.94 -23.00
N LYS A 35 6.58 -17.28 -22.62
CA LYS A 35 6.87 -18.11 -21.45
C LYS A 35 6.35 -17.51 -20.14
N ASN A 36 6.25 -16.18 -20.05
CA ASN A 36 5.73 -15.47 -18.88
C ASN A 36 4.21 -15.43 -18.89
N PHE A 37 3.61 -15.23 -20.07
CA PHE A 37 2.17 -15.39 -20.27
C PHE A 37 1.84 -15.54 -21.78
N PRO A 38 1.00 -16.51 -22.20
CA PRO A 38 0.24 -17.47 -21.38
C PRO A 38 1.00 -18.76 -21.02
N GLY A 39 2.28 -18.87 -21.40
CA GLY A 39 3.13 -20.04 -21.20
C GLY A 39 3.90 -20.42 -22.46
N ASP A 40 4.94 -21.23 -22.28
CA ASP A 40 5.73 -21.78 -23.39
C ASP A 40 5.00 -22.93 -24.12
N GLU A 41 5.63 -23.50 -25.15
CA GLU A 41 5.08 -24.61 -25.94
C GLU A 41 4.82 -25.88 -25.09
N GLU A 42 5.52 -26.03 -23.98
CA GLU A 42 5.36 -27.11 -23.01
C GLU A 42 4.28 -26.79 -21.95
N LYS A 43 3.55 -25.68 -22.11
CA LYS A 43 2.52 -25.18 -21.17
C LYS A 43 3.08 -24.84 -19.78
N ARG A 44 4.33 -24.41 -19.70
CA ARG A 44 4.95 -23.90 -18.47
C ARG A 44 4.85 -22.38 -18.43
N VAL A 45 4.58 -21.84 -17.25
CA VAL A 45 4.51 -20.39 -16.99
C VAL A 45 5.63 -20.03 -16.02
N PHE A 46 6.47 -19.07 -16.42
CA PHE A 46 7.60 -18.60 -15.62
C PHE A 46 7.29 -17.22 -15.03
N TYR A 47 7.30 -17.14 -13.70
CA TYR A 47 7.03 -15.93 -12.93
C TYR A 47 8.33 -15.14 -12.73
N ASP A 48 8.94 -14.70 -13.85
CA ASP A 48 10.23 -13.99 -13.81
C ASP A 48 10.10 -12.61 -13.12
N GLU A 49 8.89 -12.07 -12.98
CA GLU A 49 8.63 -10.87 -12.20
C GLU A 49 8.81 -11.09 -10.68
N GLY A 50 8.89 -12.35 -10.23
CA GLY A 50 9.08 -12.69 -8.82
C GLY A 50 8.01 -12.06 -7.92
N ILE A 51 8.45 -11.34 -6.88
CA ILE A 51 7.56 -10.64 -5.94
C ILE A 51 7.01 -9.31 -6.49
N PHE A 52 7.55 -8.83 -7.61
CA PHE A 52 7.16 -7.57 -8.23
C PHE A 52 5.90 -7.76 -9.07
N VAL A 53 4.77 -8.01 -8.41
CA VAL A 53 3.44 -8.17 -9.03
C VAL A 53 2.55 -6.98 -8.69
N GLY A 54 1.74 -6.53 -9.65
CA GLY A 54 0.81 -5.41 -9.46
C GLY A 54 1.56 -4.13 -9.14
N TYR A 55 1.10 -3.34 -8.16
CA TYR A 55 1.74 -2.06 -7.84
C TYR A 55 3.23 -2.17 -7.52
N ARG A 56 3.69 -3.29 -6.95
CA ARG A 56 5.12 -3.53 -6.68
C ARG A 56 5.96 -3.43 -7.96
N TRP A 57 5.47 -3.97 -9.08
CA TRP A 57 6.10 -3.85 -10.40
C TRP A 57 6.14 -2.40 -10.89
N PHE A 58 5.01 -1.71 -10.80
CA PHE A 58 4.88 -0.34 -11.28
C PHE A 58 5.77 0.61 -10.47
N ASP A 59 5.91 0.36 -9.17
CA ASP A 59 6.79 1.12 -8.28
C ASP A 59 8.25 0.85 -8.63
N GLU A 60 8.64 -0.43 -8.74
CA GLU A 60 10.00 -0.86 -9.06
C GLU A 60 10.47 -0.35 -10.44
N LYS A 61 9.61 -0.44 -11.46
CA LYS A 61 9.94 0.00 -12.82
C LYS A 61 9.65 1.47 -13.07
N ASN A 62 9.19 2.21 -12.05
CA ASN A 62 8.78 3.61 -12.16
C ASN A 62 7.79 3.84 -13.33
N ILE A 63 6.81 2.95 -13.46
CA ILE A 63 5.75 3.02 -14.47
C ILE A 63 4.54 3.74 -13.86
N GLU A 64 4.02 4.73 -14.58
CA GLU A 64 2.81 5.45 -14.16
C GLU A 64 1.54 4.73 -14.64
N PRO A 65 0.73 4.13 -13.74
CA PRO A 65 -0.46 3.38 -14.12
C PRO A 65 -1.58 4.29 -14.62
N LEU A 66 -2.62 3.71 -15.22
CA LEU A 66 -3.87 4.43 -15.52
C LEU A 66 -4.62 4.74 -14.23
N PHE A 67 -4.75 3.73 -13.36
CA PHE A 67 -5.19 3.93 -11.98
C PHE A 67 -4.32 3.10 -11.03
N PRO A 68 -3.69 3.73 -10.03
CA PRO A 68 -2.82 3.02 -9.10
C PRO A 68 -3.61 2.16 -8.11
N PHE A 69 -2.93 1.19 -7.52
CA PHE A 69 -3.45 0.45 -6.37
C PHE A 69 -3.85 1.40 -5.24
N GLY A 70 -4.94 1.08 -4.56
CA GLY A 70 -5.49 1.89 -3.49
C GLY A 70 -6.11 3.21 -3.96
N PHE A 71 -6.23 3.48 -5.26
CA PHE A 71 -6.87 4.70 -5.77
C PHE A 71 -8.39 4.65 -5.65
N GLY A 72 -9.00 5.79 -5.34
CA GLY A 72 -10.44 5.97 -5.37
C GLY A 72 -10.83 7.39 -4.97
N LYS A 73 -11.75 7.99 -5.71
CA LYS A 73 -12.25 9.35 -5.47
C LYS A 73 -13.44 9.35 -4.50
N SER A 74 -13.70 10.52 -3.94
CA SER A 74 -14.84 10.84 -3.07
C SER A 74 -15.52 12.14 -3.56
N TYR A 75 -16.75 12.38 -3.13
CA TYR A 75 -17.45 13.67 -3.30
C TYR A 75 -17.07 14.71 -2.23
N THR A 76 -16.22 14.31 -1.28
CA THR A 76 -15.62 15.24 -0.30
C THR A 76 -14.10 15.17 -0.36
N SER A 77 -13.43 16.08 0.34
CA SER A 77 -11.97 16.13 0.48
C SER A 77 -11.56 15.79 1.91
N PHE A 78 -10.39 15.18 2.05
CA PHE A 78 -9.81 14.83 3.35
C PHE A 78 -8.41 15.40 3.47
N GLU A 79 -8.07 15.88 4.66
CA GLU A 79 -6.74 16.36 5.02
C GLU A 79 -6.12 15.42 6.06
N PHE A 80 -4.83 15.15 5.88
CA PHE A 80 -4.02 14.31 6.75
C PHE A 80 -3.19 15.21 7.66
N GLY A 81 -3.42 15.14 8.97
CA GLY A 81 -2.63 15.83 9.98
C GLY A 81 -1.40 15.03 10.41
N ASP A 82 -0.79 15.39 11.53
CA ASP A 82 0.45 14.77 12.00
C ASP A 82 0.29 13.25 12.25
N VAL A 83 1.35 12.51 11.92
CA VAL A 83 1.49 11.08 12.22
C VAL A 83 2.18 10.87 13.57
N ARG A 84 1.69 9.90 14.34
CA ARG A 84 2.32 9.45 15.59
C ARG A 84 2.43 7.94 15.60
N LEU A 85 3.53 7.44 16.13
CA LEU A 85 3.74 6.03 16.35
C LEU A 85 3.57 5.71 17.83
N SER A 86 2.90 4.61 18.17
CA SER A 86 2.78 4.20 19.58
C SER A 86 4.13 3.78 20.19
N LYS A 87 5.13 3.48 19.35
CA LYS A 87 6.51 3.12 19.70
C LYS A 87 7.43 3.49 18.52
N SER A 88 8.69 3.80 18.78
CA SER A 88 9.69 4.06 17.74
C SER A 88 10.62 2.87 17.45
N ASN A 89 10.44 1.76 18.19
CA ASN A 89 11.22 0.53 18.04
C ASN A 89 10.34 -0.71 18.29
N LEU A 90 10.57 -1.75 17.50
CA LEU A 90 10.02 -3.10 17.67
C LEU A 90 11.18 -4.08 17.85
N GLN A 91 11.05 -5.07 18.73
CA GLN A 91 12.13 -6.04 19.01
C GLN A 91 11.72 -7.47 18.67
N GLY A 92 10.47 -7.82 18.92
CA GLY A 92 9.92 -9.14 18.70
C GLY A 92 9.23 -9.27 17.34
N PHE A 93 9.36 -10.44 16.73
CA PHE A 93 8.63 -10.80 15.51
C PHE A 93 7.09 -10.71 15.66
N ASN A 94 6.59 -10.88 16.89
CA ASN A 94 5.16 -10.76 17.21
C ASN A 94 4.76 -9.38 17.75
N ASP A 95 5.69 -8.43 17.77
CA ASP A 95 5.41 -7.09 18.24
C ASP A 95 4.44 -6.38 17.30
N LYS A 96 3.79 -5.36 17.87
CA LYS A 96 2.83 -4.54 17.16
C LYS A 96 3.07 -3.07 17.45
N LEU A 97 2.74 -2.27 16.46
CA LEU A 97 2.82 -0.84 16.47
C LEU A 97 1.51 -0.24 15.94
N SER A 98 1.07 0.87 16.52
CA SER A 98 -0.04 1.66 15.97
C SER A 98 0.54 2.88 15.27
N VAL A 99 0.12 3.09 14.02
CA VAL A 99 0.29 4.33 13.29
C VAL A 99 -0.99 5.14 13.46
N GLU A 100 -0.89 6.25 14.18
CA GLU A 100 -2.00 7.16 14.46
C GLU A 100 -1.92 8.40 13.58
N VAL A 101 -3.02 8.75 12.91
CA VAL A 101 -3.07 9.90 12.00
C VAL A 101 -4.40 10.62 12.19
N GLY A 102 -4.34 11.92 12.43
CA GLY A 102 -5.53 12.77 12.42
C GLY A 102 -6.02 12.98 11.00
N ILE A 103 -7.30 12.72 10.74
CA ILE A 103 -7.93 12.94 9.44
C ILE A 103 -9.10 13.89 9.61
N THR A 104 -9.14 14.93 8.78
CA THR A 104 -10.22 15.91 8.77
C THR A 104 -10.98 15.84 7.45
N ASN A 105 -12.31 15.77 7.51
CA ASN A 105 -13.13 15.97 6.31
C ASN A 105 -13.28 17.47 6.06
N THR A 106 -12.60 17.97 5.04
CA THR A 106 -12.53 19.41 4.72
C THR A 106 -13.58 19.86 3.71
N GLY A 107 -14.38 18.93 3.17
CA GLY A 107 -15.44 19.25 2.23
C GLY A 107 -16.81 19.44 2.89
N ASN A 108 -17.83 19.62 2.06
CA ASN A 108 -19.18 19.99 2.48
C ASN A 108 -20.13 18.79 2.61
N THR A 109 -19.67 17.56 2.38
CA THR A 109 -20.49 16.34 2.45
C THR A 109 -19.83 15.28 3.32
N ALA A 110 -20.64 14.47 3.99
CA ALA A 110 -20.12 13.35 4.76
C ALA A 110 -19.48 12.32 3.82
N GLY A 111 -18.46 11.62 4.30
CA GLY A 111 -17.73 10.65 3.49
C GLY A 111 -16.86 9.73 4.33
N ALA A 112 -16.34 8.68 3.68
CA ALA A 112 -15.36 7.81 4.28
C ALA A 112 -14.05 7.83 3.49
N GLU A 113 -12.93 7.84 4.21
CA GLU A 113 -11.57 7.77 3.66
C GLU A 113 -10.88 6.50 4.14
N VAL A 114 -10.02 5.94 3.28
CA VAL A 114 -9.17 4.79 3.59
C VAL A 114 -7.73 5.28 3.70
N ILE A 115 -7.23 5.31 4.94
CA ILE A 115 -5.83 5.59 5.26
C ILE A 115 -5.04 4.33 4.96
N GLN A 116 -3.96 4.45 4.21
CA GLN A 116 -3.10 3.35 3.80
C GLN A 116 -1.69 3.59 4.31
N VAL A 117 -1.12 2.59 4.97
CA VAL A 117 0.24 2.59 5.49
C VAL A 117 1.07 1.60 4.70
N TYR A 118 2.12 2.10 4.07
CA TYR A 118 3.09 1.30 3.36
C TYR A 118 4.43 1.28 4.10
N ALA A 119 5.06 0.13 4.24
CA ALA A 119 6.42 0.02 4.75
C ALA A 119 7.44 0.11 3.61
N HIS A 120 8.55 0.79 3.86
CA HIS A 120 9.73 0.80 3.02
C HIS A 120 10.95 0.39 3.85
N ASP A 121 11.62 -0.67 3.41
CA ASP A 121 12.89 -1.14 3.98
C ASP A 121 14.03 -0.36 3.33
N VAL A 122 14.67 0.54 4.08
CA VAL A 122 15.66 1.49 3.57
C VAL A 122 16.95 0.79 3.11
N ARG A 123 17.24 -0.39 3.66
CA ARG A 123 18.51 -1.11 3.48
C ARG A 123 18.31 -2.62 3.42
N ALA A 124 17.36 -3.04 2.58
CA ALA A 124 17.06 -4.46 2.37
C ALA A 124 18.29 -5.25 1.92
N SER A 125 18.53 -6.43 2.51
CA SER A 125 19.62 -7.34 2.09
C SER A 125 19.23 -8.18 0.86
N VAL A 126 17.94 -8.24 0.56
CA VAL A 126 17.34 -8.88 -0.60
C VAL A 126 16.57 -7.86 -1.42
N GLU A 127 16.24 -8.21 -2.66
CA GLU A 127 15.33 -7.41 -3.46
C GLU A 127 13.96 -7.30 -2.76
N ARG A 128 13.49 -6.07 -2.56
CA ARG A 128 12.20 -5.77 -1.97
C ARG A 128 11.48 -4.70 -2.78
N PRO A 129 10.15 -4.71 -2.83
CA PRO A 129 9.40 -3.64 -3.45
C PRO A 129 9.73 -2.29 -2.80
N PRO A 130 9.75 -1.18 -3.56
CA PRO A 130 10.00 0.14 -3.01
C PRO A 130 9.04 0.52 -1.87
N ARG A 131 7.84 -0.06 -1.84
CA ARG A 131 6.90 0.06 -0.72
C ARG A 131 5.96 -1.14 -0.71
N GLU A 132 5.50 -1.54 0.47
CA GLU A 132 4.55 -2.64 0.65
C GLU A 132 3.42 -2.23 1.59
N LEU A 133 2.16 -2.46 1.21
CA LEU A 133 1.02 -2.17 2.09
C LEU A 133 1.08 -3.09 3.32
N VAL A 134 1.17 -2.50 4.51
CA VAL A 134 1.24 -3.21 5.81
C VAL A 134 0.04 -2.95 6.71
N GLY A 135 -0.81 -1.99 6.34
CA GLY A 135 -2.03 -1.72 7.09
C GLY A 135 -2.90 -0.68 6.41
N PHE A 136 -4.19 -0.70 6.72
CA PHE A 136 -5.12 0.34 6.32
C PHE A 136 -6.26 0.42 7.32
N GLU A 137 -6.90 1.58 7.40
CA GLU A 137 -8.11 1.77 8.20
C GLU A 137 -9.09 2.66 7.43
N LYS A 138 -10.38 2.33 7.52
CA LYS A 138 -11.44 3.11 6.88
C LYS A 138 -12.26 3.83 7.94
N ILE A 139 -12.28 5.15 7.88
CA ILE A 139 -13.03 5.97 8.83
C ILE A 139 -14.09 6.79 8.10
N PHE A 140 -15.22 7.00 8.77
CA PHE A 140 -16.30 7.87 8.29
C PHE A 140 -16.30 9.19 9.06
N LEU A 141 -16.43 10.30 8.34
CA LEU A 141 -16.39 11.65 8.90
C LEU A 141 -17.53 12.52 8.38
N GLN A 142 -18.16 13.27 9.29
CA GLN A 142 -19.04 14.40 8.94
C GLN A 142 -18.23 15.59 8.40
N PRO A 143 -18.84 16.53 7.66
CA PRO A 143 -18.17 17.77 7.24
C PRO A 143 -17.54 18.50 8.43
N GLY A 144 -16.26 18.88 8.31
CA GLY A 144 -15.49 19.54 9.36
C GLY A 144 -15.10 18.67 10.55
N GLU A 145 -15.49 17.39 10.58
CA GLU A 145 -15.08 16.47 11.64
C GLU A 145 -13.63 16.05 11.48
N THR A 146 -12.90 15.98 12.60
CA THR A 146 -11.58 15.37 12.70
C THR A 146 -11.67 14.11 13.55
N LYS A 147 -11.13 12.99 13.06
CA LYS A 147 -10.97 11.73 13.81
C LYS A 147 -9.53 11.24 13.72
N SER A 148 -9.06 10.56 14.77
CA SER A 148 -7.78 9.84 14.73
C SER A 148 -8.01 8.43 14.18
N ALA A 149 -7.35 8.08 13.08
CA ALA A 149 -7.26 6.72 12.59
C ALA A 149 -6.09 6.01 13.28
N SER A 150 -6.30 4.80 13.79
CA SER A 150 -5.25 3.95 14.38
C SER A 150 -5.10 2.70 13.52
N ILE A 151 -3.96 2.60 12.84
CA ILE A 151 -3.63 1.49 11.95
C ILE A 151 -2.62 0.59 12.66
N LEU A 152 -3.04 -0.63 12.96
CA LEU A 152 -2.19 -1.62 13.61
C LEU A 152 -1.29 -2.29 12.55
N VAL A 153 0.02 -2.11 12.70
CA VAL A 153 1.04 -2.81 11.92
C VAL A 153 1.67 -3.87 12.81
N LYS A 154 1.76 -5.10 12.33
CA LYS A 154 2.49 -6.18 13.01
C LYS A 154 3.91 -6.26 12.47
N ALA A 155 4.85 -6.65 13.31
CA ALA A 155 6.24 -6.78 12.88
C ALA A 155 6.41 -7.84 11.77
N ASP A 156 5.65 -8.94 11.82
CA ASP A 156 5.68 -10.00 10.80
C ASP A 156 5.24 -9.53 9.40
N ASP A 157 4.44 -8.46 9.30
CA ASP A 157 4.10 -7.82 8.01
C ASP A 157 5.34 -7.12 7.36
N LEU A 158 6.43 -6.93 8.10
CA LEU A 158 7.69 -6.36 7.61
C LEU A 158 8.69 -7.44 7.15
N ALA A 159 8.40 -8.70 7.47
CA ALA A 159 9.29 -9.82 7.21
C ALA A 159 9.42 -10.12 5.72
N PHE A 160 10.54 -10.73 5.35
CA PHE A 160 10.72 -11.37 4.05
C PHE A 160 11.11 -12.83 4.26
N TYR A 161 10.87 -13.65 3.24
CA TYR A 161 11.21 -15.06 3.28
C TYR A 161 12.68 -15.27 2.87
N ASP A 162 13.49 -15.79 3.78
CA ASP A 162 14.90 -16.15 3.54
C ASP A 162 14.96 -17.59 3.02
N VAL A 163 15.29 -17.74 1.73
CA VAL A 163 15.35 -19.05 1.06
C VAL A 163 16.43 -19.95 1.67
N GLY A 164 17.55 -19.39 2.13
CA GLY A 164 18.63 -20.16 2.73
C GLY A 164 18.28 -20.70 4.11
N LYS A 165 17.50 -19.94 4.88
CA LYS A 165 17.02 -20.35 6.22
C LYS A 165 15.71 -21.13 6.19
N HIS A 166 14.98 -21.08 5.07
CA HIS A 166 13.62 -21.61 4.96
C HIS A 166 12.67 -21.02 6.01
N ASP A 167 12.78 -19.71 6.28
CA ASP A 167 12.00 -19.05 7.32
C ASP A 167 11.73 -17.57 7.00
N TRP A 168 10.69 -17.02 7.64
CA TRP A 168 10.41 -15.59 7.62
C TRP A 168 11.29 -14.86 8.62
N ILE A 169 12.02 -13.87 8.15
CA ILE A 169 12.91 -13.08 9.00
C ILE A 169 12.61 -11.60 8.86
N ILE A 170 12.86 -10.88 9.94
CA ILE A 170 12.96 -9.42 9.95
C ILE A 170 14.36 -9.11 10.43
N GLU A 171 15.08 -8.32 9.65
CA GLU A 171 16.44 -7.97 9.97
C GLU A 171 16.47 -6.67 10.79
N PRO A 172 17.39 -6.52 11.77
CA PRO A 172 17.54 -5.28 12.52
C PRO A 172 17.90 -4.09 11.62
N ARG A 173 17.06 -3.04 11.57
CA ARG A 173 17.26 -1.82 10.76
C ARG A 173 16.16 -0.78 10.94
N ASP A 174 16.37 0.36 10.29
CA ASP A 174 15.40 1.42 10.12
C ASP A 174 14.43 1.12 8.96
N PHE A 175 13.16 1.37 9.22
CA PHE A 175 12.07 1.29 8.27
C PHE A 175 11.37 2.64 8.18
N LYS A 176 10.75 2.91 7.04
CA LYS A 176 9.84 4.05 6.86
C LYS A 176 8.41 3.56 6.72
N PHE A 177 7.48 4.19 7.43
CA PHE A 177 6.08 4.17 7.03
C PHE A 177 5.80 5.35 6.11
N LEU A 178 5.16 5.06 4.98
CA LEU A 178 4.64 6.01 4.03
C LEU A 178 3.12 5.98 4.15
N ILE A 179 2.52 7.12 4.50
CA ILE A 179 1.09 7.22 4.78
C ILE A 179 0.41 8.04 3.70
N GLY A 180 -0.67 7.49 3.16
CA GLY A 180 -1.42 8.11 2.09
C GLY A 180 -2.83 7.55 1.94
N ASN A 181 -3.47 7.88 0.82
CA ASN A 181 -4.79 7.34 0.46
C ASN A 181 -4.81 6.61 -0.90
N SER A 182 -3.64 6.38 -1.49
CA SER A 182 -3.36 5.44 -2.59
C SER A 182 -1.85 5.18 -2.68
N SER A 183 -1.40 4.17 -3.42
CA SER A 183 0.03 3.88 -3.56
C SER A 183 0.84 4.99 -4.24
N ARG A 184 0.17 5.92 -4.93
CA ARG A 184 0.75 7.09 -5.60
C ARG A 184 0.44 8.42 -4.92
N SER A 185 -0.35 8.44 -3.85
CA SER A 185 -0.72 9.64 -3.12
C SER A 185 -0.33 9.49 -1.66
N ILE A 186 0.96 9.73 -1.39
CA ILE A 186 1.58 9.69 -0.06
C ILE A 186 1.70 11.14 0.43
N PHE A 187 1.26 11.38 1.67
CA PHE A 187 1.21 12.71 2.27
C PHE A 187 2.21 12.87 3.42
N LEU A 188 2.50 11.77 4.12
CA LEU A 188 3.33 11.78 5.31
C LEU A 188 4.29 10.59 5.28
N ASP A 189 5.42 10.74 5.97
CA ASP A 189 6.29 9.64 6.31
C ASP A 189 6.75 9.73 7.77
N THR A 190 7.17 8.59 8.31
CA THR A 190 7.77 8.50 9.64
C THR A 190 8.70 7.29 9.70
N GLU A 191 9.69 7.35 10.60
CA GLU A 191 10.72 6.32 10.75
C GLU A 191 10.54 5.55 12.06
N PHE A 192 10.84 4.26 12.02
CA PHE A 192 10.96 3.41 13.20
C PHE A 192 12.07 2.38 12.99
N SER A 193 12.54 1.79 14.07
CA SER A 193 13.56 0.74 14.04
C SER A 193 12.97 -0.63 14.39
N PHE A 194 13.52 -1.68 13.79
CA PHE A 194 13.36 -3.06 14.24
C PHE A 194 14.70 -3.56 14.75
N GLY A 195 14.71 -4.30 15.86
CA GLY A 195 15.89 -4.93 16.46
C GLY A 195 16.50 -4.18 17.64
#